data_AF-E9CQH8-F1
#
_entry.id   AF-E9CQH8-F1
#
_cell.length_a   1.000
_cell.length_b   1.000
_cell.length_c   1.000
_cell.angle_alpha   90.00
_cell.angle_beta   90.00
_cell.angle_gamma   90.00
#
_symmetry.space_group_name_H-M   'P 1'
#
loop_
_entity.id
_entity.type
_entity.pdbx_description
1 polymer ?
#
loop_
_entity_poly.entity_id
_entity_poly.type
_entity_poly.pdbx_seq_one_letter_code
_entity_poly.pdbx_strand_id
1 'polypeptide(L)' 'EKIWHPLDDKDFRLGLGVTASVTARDNWHYIPLLAPLPMASISYQQLTFQATYIPGTYNNGNVFFAWLRWQF' A
#
# COMPACT_ATOMS: atom_id res chain seq x y z
N GLU A 1 9.77 0.37 5.71
CA GLU A 1 8.59 1.22 6.02
C GLU A 1 8.99 2.21 7.11
N LYS A 2 8.67 3.49 6.95
CA LYS A 2 8.93 4.51 7.96
C LYS A 2 7.60 4.96 8.56
N ILE A 3 7.41 4.72 9.86
CA ILE A 3 6.20 5.06 10.59
C ILE A 3 6.50 6.26 11.48
N TRP A 4 5.68 7.30 11.39
CA TRP A 4 5.73 8.52 12.18
C TRP A 4 4.55 8.56 13.17
N HIS A 5 4.82 9.01 14.39
CA HIS A 5 3.82 9.23 15.44
C HIS A 5 3.77 10.73 15.77
N PRO A 6 2.92 11.51 15.09
CA PRO A 6 2.86 12.96 15.28
C PRO A 6 2.06 13.41 16.52
N LEU A 7 1.31 12.50 17.18
CA LEU A 7 0.55 12.78 18.40
C LEU A 7 1.18 12.08 19.61
N ASP A 8 1.14 12.73 20.77
CA ASP A 8 1.69 12.23 22.03
C ASP A 8 1.03 10.92 22.49
N ASP A 9 -0.26 10.74 22.16
CA ASP A 9 -1.03 9.54 22.48
C ASP A 9 -0.56 8.29 21.72
N LYS A 10 0.37 8.40 20.75
CA LYS A 10 0.88 7.31 19.89
C LYS A 10 -0.19 6.50 19.11
N ASP A 11 -1.45 6.86 19.28
CA ASP A 11 -2.60 6.27 18.62
C ASP A 11 -2.62 6.54 17.12
N PHE A 12 -2.14 7.71 16.73
CA PHE A 12 -2.08 8.13 15.34
C PHE A 12 -0.71 7.78 14.74
N ARG A 13 -0.73 6.99 13.67
CA ARG A 13 0.49 6.51 12.99
C ARG A 13 0.40 6.78 11.50
N LEU A 14 1.41 7.44 10.95
CA LEU A 14 1.57 7.66 9.51
C LEU A 14 2.72 6.82 8.99
N GLY A 15 2.42 5.81 8.17
CA GLY A 15 3.41 5.00 7.50
C GLY A 15 3.63 5.46 6.06
N LEU A 16 4.88 5.54 5.65
CA LEU A 16 5.25 5.61 4.24
C LEU A 16 6.33 4.56 3.98
N GLY A 17 6.13 3.72 2.97
CA GLY A 17 7.00 2.61 2.67
C GLY A 17 7.00 2.24 1.20
N VAL A 18 7.86 1.28 0.89
CA VAL A 18 7.84 0.57 -0.39
C VAL A 18 7.61 -0.89 -0.04
N THR A 19 6.66 -1.53 -0.74
CA THR A 19 6.40 -2.96 -0.63
C THR A 19 6.87 -3.68 -1.87
N ALA A 20 7.51 -4.83 -1.70
CA ALA A 20 7.78 -5.73 -2.80
C ALA A 20 6.50 -6.52 -3.08
N SER A 21 5.79 -6.16 -4.15
CA SER A 21 4.59 -6.88 -4.56
C SER A 21 4.94 -7.91 -5.61
N VAL A 22 4.29 -9.08 -5.51
CA VAL A 22 4.28 -10.08 -6.57
C VAL A 22 2.87 -10.11 -7.13
N THR A 23 2.71 -9.76 -8.40
CA THR A 23 1.40 -9.79 -9.07
C THR A 23 1.43 -10.82 -10.20
N ALA A 24 0.37 -11.61 -10.31
CA ALA A 24 0.14 -12.49 -11.44
C ALA A 24 -1.14 -12.02 -12.12
N ARG A 25 -1.08 -11.81 -13.44
CA ARG A 25 -2.23 -11.38 -14.25
C ARG A 25 -2.43 -12.35 -15.41
N ASP A 26 -3.69 -12.62 -15.72
CA ASP A 26 -4.06 -13.48 -16.84
C ASP A 26 -3.52 -12.94 -18.19
N ASN A 27 -3.56 -11.61 -18.38
CA ASN A 27 -3.00 -10.94 -19.56
C ASN A 27 -1.51 -11.23 -19.83
N TRP A 28 -0.74 -11.68 -18.83
CA TRP A 28 0.67 -12.07 -18.97
C TRP A 28 0.89 -13.55 -18.64
N HIS A 29 -0.10 -14.40 -18.93
CA HIS A 29 -0.01 -15.85 -18.72
C HIS A 29 0.38 -16.25 -17.28
N TYR A 30 -0.06 -15.46 -16.29
CA TYR A 30 0.26 -15.69 -14.87
C TYR A 30 1.76 -15.69 -14.54
N ILE A 31 2.61 -15.10 -15.40
CA ILE A 31 4.03 -14.90 -15.08
C ILE A 31 4.09 -13.98 -13.84
N PRO A 32 4.76 -14.38 -12.74
CA PRO A 32 4.84 -13.58 -11.53
C PRO A 32 5.73 -12.37 -11.77
N LEU A 33 5.15 -11.19 -11.57
CA LEU A 33 5.83 -9.92 -11.73
C LEU A 33 6.19 -9.37 -10.37
N LEU A 34 7.48 -9.15 -10.16
CA LEU A 34 7.95 -8.42 -9.00
C LEU A 34 8.01 -6.93 -9.32
N ALA A 35 7.26 -6.14 -8.57
CA ALA A 35 7.29 -4.69 -8.66
C ALA A 35 7.36 -4.07 -7.26
N PRO A 36 8.33 -3.18 -6.98
CA PRO A 36 8.29 -2.36 -5.79
C PRO A 36 7.17 -1.32 -5.94
N LEU A 37 6.21 -1.33 -5.02
CA LEU A 37 5.10 -0.39 -5.00
C LEU A 37 5.23 0.57 -3.82
N PRO A 38 5.07 1.89 -4.03
CA PRO A 38 4.95 2.82 -2.93
C PRO A 38 3.64 2.57 -2.18
N MET A 39 3.74 2.51 -0.85
CA MET A 39 2.63 2.32 0.06
C MET A 39 2.60 3.47 1.07
N ALA A 40 1.41 4.01 1.30
CA ALA A 40 1.13 4.92 2.38
C ALA A 40 0.10 4.28 3.32
N SER A 41 0.26 4.49 4.62
CA SER A 41 -0.68 4.02 5.62
C SER A 41 -0.97 5.10 6.65
N ILE A 42 -2.21 5.17 7.10
CA ILE A 42 -2.70 6.07 8.13
C ILE A 42 -3.44 5.19 9.12
N SER A 43 -2.94 5.11 10.35
CA SER A 43 -3.54 4.33 11.41
C SER A 43 -4.03 5.23 12.53
N TYR A 44 -5.19 4.89 13.08
CA TYR A 44 -5.71 5.44 14.32
C TYR A 44 -6.19 4.29 15.20
N GLN A 45 -5.49 4.06 16.31
CA GLN A 45 -5.75 2.94 17.23
C GLN A 45 -5.75 1.58 16.51
N GLN A 46 -6.91 0.95 16.36
CA GLN A 46 -7.14 -0.35 15.73
C GLN A 46 -7.46 -0.24 14.23
N LEU A 47 -7.80 0.95 13.77
CA LEU A 47 -8.16 1.24 12.38
C LEU A 47 -6.91 1.62 11.60
N THR A 48 -6.62 0.95 10.49
CA THR A 48 -5.53 1.31 9.58
C THR A 48 -6.05 1.44 8.16
N PHE A 49 -5.96 2.62 7.58
CA PHE A 49 -6.19 2.86 6.16
C PHE A 49 -4.86 2.76 5.41
N GLN A 50 -4.76 1.89 4.41
CA GLN A 50 -3.55 1.73 3.59
C GLN A 50 -3.89 1.95 2.13
N ALA A 51 -2.94 2.50 1.40
CA ALA A 51 -3.05 2.65 -0.03
C ALA A 51 -1.71 2.40 -0.70
N THR A 52 -1.76 1.85 -1.90
CA THR A 52 -0.61 1.62 -2.77
C THR A 52 -0.91 2.19 -4.14
N TYR A 53 0.10 2.78 -4.75
CA TYR A 53 0.02 3.24 -6.13
C TYR A 53 0.73 2.25 -7.04
N ILE A 54 0.00 1.73 -8.02
CA ILE A 54 0.55 0.87 -9.07
C ILE A 54 0.82 1.77 -10.27
N PRO A 55 2.10 2.01 -10.61
CA PRO A 55 2.45 2.74 -11.82
C PRO A 55 2.25 1.83 -13.04
N GLY A 56 1.80 2.44 -14.12
CA GLY A 56 1.61 1.77 -15.40
C GLY A 56 1.69 2.76 -16.55
N THR A 57 1.65 2.24 -17.77
CA THR A 57 1.72 3.04 -18.99
C THR A 57 0.35 3.64 -19.36
N TYR A 58 0.32 4.49 -20.38
CA TYR A 58 -0.92 5.08 -20.87
C TYR A 58 -1.92 3.97 -21.25
N ASN A 59 -3.17 4.08 -20.78
CA ASN A 59 -4.23 3.04 -20.87
C ASN A 59 -3.94 1.71 -20.15
N ASN A 60 -2.83 1.57 -19.42
CA ASN A 60 -2.48 0.29 -18.80
C ASN A 60 -1.77 0.45 -17.46
N GLY A 61 -2.56 0.40 -16.37
CA GLY A 61 -2.01 0.17 -15.02
C GLY A 61 -1.69 1.40 -14.19
N ASN A 62 -2.37 2.53 -14.38
CA ASN A 62 -2.32 3.67 -13.46
C ASN A 62 -3.41 3.51 -12.38
N VAL A 63 -3.19 2.63 -11.40
CA VAL A 63 -4.23 2.27 -10.41
C VAL A 63 -3.80 2.69 -9.01
N PHE A 64 -4.67 3.45 -8.36
CA PHE A 64 -4.58 3.69 -6.93
C PHE A 64 -5.45 2.64 -6.22
N PHE A 65 -4.83 1.83 -5.36
CA PHE A 65 -5.52 0.78 -4.63
C PHE A 65 -5.44 1.06 -3.13
N ALA A 66 -6.59 1.20 -2.48
CA ALA A 66 -6.69 1.47 -1.05
C ALA A 66 -7.56 0.41 -0.37
N TRP A 67 -7.19 0.06 0.87
CA TRP A 67 -7.92 -0.88 1.70
C TRP A 67 -7.88 -0.47 3.16
N LEU A 68 -8.86 -0.95 3.91
CA LEU A 68 -9.01 -0.71 5.33
C LEU A 68 -8.68 -2.00 6.07
N ARG A 69 -7.78 -1.91 7.03
CA ARG A 69 -7.34 -2.99 7.91
C ARG A 69 -7.80 -2.68 9.32
N TRP A 70 -8.58 -3.58 9.89
CA TRP A 70 -8.97 -3.56 11.30
C TRP A 70 -8.07 -4.54 12.07
N GLN A 71 -7.43 -4.08 13.13
CA GLN A 71 -6.60 -4.90 14.02
C GLN A 71 -7.39 -5.25 15.28
N PHE A 72 -7.66 -6.54 15.47
CA PHE A 72 -8.33 -7.09 16.66
C PHE A 72 -7.33 -7.54 17.73
#